data_AF-A0A7W1WSR1-F1
#
_entry.id   AF-A0A7W1WSR1-F1
#
_cell.length_a   1.000
_cell.length_b   1.000
_cell.length_c   1.000
_cell.angle_alpha   90.00
_cell.angle_beta   90.00
_cell.angle_gamma   90.00
#
_symmetry.space_group_name_H-M   'P 1'
#
loop_
_entity.id
_entity.type
_entity.pdbx_description
1 polymer ?
#
loop_
_entity_poly.entity_id
_entity_poly.type
_entity_poly.pdbx_seq_one_letter_code
_entity_poly.pdbx_strand_id
1 'polypeptide(L)'
;MEFYVYRNSADSSLHMSLSYSVDQTFWSRRGDRTELIAVTRSMGKAYEIIQQGTNLLPGARAPEREWDHQEWKALVKQAKEVEVILQGRSLLWPEVEALLHKRKLKTGRAELAHTIQLLYLQGKVRYKPGVELSGPAARWICHRCLAGGSLLKLSACARCGERCAGCEQCLLLGKSRSCIPFLLFGNGDKKKVCGDHAFTIPFSLTSAQQGAVQKIERFLTSTEHQLLVWAVTGAGKTEIMVPGVGYVLEQGGKVLWTTPRKDVVHELAPRLKKLLPKTKVCALYGGSPDLWLDGAVVVATAHQTWRFYQYFDLAIIDEVDAFPLYGNKALEQGIVRALRQSAKQILLTATPPPEWKSMVRSGRLGAVTLPVRYHGYPLPVPELIREWGLWKKLRDCRPISPLSAFLKRMKQTEGQALLFVPRVQDVKTVLLWLKEREPETGCQAAGVFGQDRQREKTMQLFRERKLQVVVTTTILERGVTVPRCHVLVIGADHPVFDRPSLIQIAGRVGRSGEYQQGEVRFLANEKTEAQNQAKKEIEWLNQLAKRL
;
A
#
# COMPACT_ATOMS: atom_id res chain seq x y z
N MET A 1 -24.30 15.14 -14.67
CA MET A 1 -24.28 13.78 -15.25
C MET A 1 -25.55 13.14 -14.79
N GLU A 2 -26.31 12.66 -15.76
CA GLU A 2 -27.56 11.95 -15.55
C GLU A 2 -27.30 10.47 -15.74
N PHE A 3 -28.12 9.67 -15.07
CA PHE A 3 -28.16 8.22 -15.16
C PHE A 3 -29.57 7.85 -15.56
N TYR A 4 -29.66 6.94 -16.52
CA TYR A 4 -30.91 6.50 -17.13
C TYR A 4 -31.21 5.09 -16.65
N VAL A 5 -32.46 4.80 -16.31
CA VAL A 5 -32.94 3.45 -16.06
C VAL A 5 -33.94 3.11 -17.15
N TYR A 6 -33.74 1.99 -17.84
CA TYR A 6 -34.57 1.55 -18.95
C TYR A 6 -34.90 0.07 -18.89
N ARG A 7 -35.99 -0.33 -19.55
CA ARG A 7 -36.37 -1.73 -19.76
C ARG A 7 -35.98 -2.15 -21.17
N ASN A 8 -35.38 -3.33 -21.33
CA ASN A 8 -35.16 -3.94 -22.65
C ASN A 8 -36.31 -4.92 -22.95
N SER A 9 -36.86 -4.88 -24.17
CA SER A 9 -37.93 -5.79 -24.61
C SER A 9 -37.53 -7.27 -24.64
N ALA A 10 -36.24 -7.57 -24.80
CA ALA A 10 -35.75 -8.94 -24.94
C ALA A 10 -35.76 -9.73 -23.62
N ASP A 11 -35.41 -9.08 -22.50
CA ASP A 11 -35.26 -9.74 -21.20
C ASP A 11 -36.24 -9.22 -20.14
N SER A 12 -37.04 -8.20 -20.47
CA SER A 12 -37.94 -7.50 -19.55
C SER A 12 -37.28 -7.00 -18.26
N SER A 13 -35.94 -6.90 -18.24
CA SER A 13 -35.19 -6.52 -17.06
C SER A 13 -34.83 -5.03 -17.08
N LEU A 14 -34.59 -4.46 -15.90
CA LEU A 14 -34.20 -3.05 -15.76
C LEU A 14 -32.67 -2.91 -15.83
N HIS A 15 -32.24 -2.03 -16.72
CA HIS A 15 -30.84 -1.72 -16.97
C HIS A 15 -30.56 -0.26 -16.64
N MET A 16 -29.33 0.04 -16.21
CA MET A 16 -28.87 1.41 -15.99
C MET A 16 -27.82 1.80 -17.03
N SER A 17 -27.93 3.03 -17.50
CA SER A 17 -27.08 3.61 -18.53
C SER A 17 -26.51 4.97 -18.14
N LEU A 18 -25.29 5.22 -18.60
CA LEU A 18 -24.64 6.53 -18.61
C LEU A 18 -25.07 7.39 -19.81
N SER A 19 -25.63 6.76 -20.85
CA SER A 19 -26.05 7.39 -22.11
C SER A 19 -27.13 6.58 -22.83
N TYR A 20 -28.39 6.93 -22.60
CA TYR A 20 -29.52 6.17 -23.14
C TYR A 20 -29.55 6.10 -24.67
N SER A 21 -29.13 7.14 -25.39
CA SER A 21 -29.10 7.13 -26.86
C SER A 21 -28.13 6.10 -27.45
N VAL A 22 -27.05 5.78 -26.73
CA VAL A 22 -26.12 4.70 -27.10
C VAL A 22 -26.79 3.34 -26.92
N ASP A 23 -27.50 3.11 -25.81
CA ASP A 23 -28.25 1.87 -25.58
C ASP A 23 -29.32 1.66 -26.65
N GLN A 24 -30.14 2.68 -26.92
CA GLN A 24 -31.20 2.62 -27.92
C GLN A 24 -30.64 2.23 -29.30
N THR A 25 -29.52 2.83 -29.71
CA THR A 25 -28.85 2.51 -30.99
C THR A 25 -28.20 1.12 -30.98
N PHE A 26 -27.59 0.72 -29.86
CA PHE A 26 -26.93 -0.58 -29.74
C PHE A 26 -27.91 -1.75 -29.80
N TRP A 27 -29.05 -1.61 -29.14
CA TRP A 27 -30.11 -2.62 -29.06
C TRP A 27 -30.97 -2.64 -30.32
N SER A 28 -31.32 -1.48 -30.90
CA SER A 28 -32.10 -1.43 -32.15
C SER A 28 -31.36 -2.12 -33.31
N ARG A 29 -30.04 -1.96 -33.40
CA ARG A 29 -29.19 -2.67 -34.36
C ARG A 29 -29.17 -4.20 -34.18
N ARG A 30 -29.69 -4.71 -33.05
CA ARG A 30 -29.84 -6.14 -32.74
C ARG A 30 -31.30 -6.61 -32.76
N GLY A 31 -32.25 -5.73 -33.09
CA GLY A 31 -33.68 -6.05 -33.14
C GLY A 31 -34.46 -5.78 -31.85
N ASP A 32 -33.80 -5.24 -30.82
CA ASP A 32 -34.42 -5.00 -29.51
C ASP A 32 -34.93 -3.56 -29.38
N ARG A 33 -36.00 -3.38 -28.58
CA ARG A 33 -36.53 -2.07 -28.21
C ARG A 33 -36.26 -1.76 -26.76
N THR A 34 -35.95 -0.50 -26.47
CA THR A 34 -35.69 -0.01 -25.11
C THR A 34 -36.74 0.99 -24.70
N GLU A 35 -37.18 0.96 -23.45
CA GLU A 35 -38.19 1.86 -22.89
C GLU A 35 -37.62 2.58 -21.66
N LEU A 36 -37.58 3.91 -21.69
CA LEU A 36 -37.00 4.71 -20.60
C LEU A 36 -37.97 4.80 -19.41
N ILE A 37 -37.49 4.39 -18.24
CA ILE A 37 -38.27 4.35 -17.00
C ILE A 37 -38.00 5.59 -16.15
N ALA A 38 -36.74 5.92 -15.90
CA ALA A 38 -36.37 7.01 -15.00
C ALA A 38 -35.05 7.71 -15.39
N VAL A 39 -34.91 8.95 -14.96
CA VAL A 39 -33.68 9.75 -15.05
C VAL A 39 -33.32 10.29 -13.67
N THR A 40 -32.07 10.14 -13.26
CA THR A 40 -31.59 10.60 -11.95
C THR A 40 -30.18 11.16 -12.03
N ARG A 41 -29.81 12.01 -11.08
CA ARG A 41 -28.44 12.55 -10.93
C ARG A 41 -27.58 11.73 -9.96
N SER A 42 -28.13 10.64 -9.42
CA SER A 42 -27.46 9.73 -8.50
C SER A 42 -27.48 8.30 -9.02
N MET A 43 -26.29 7.76 -9.31
CA MET A 43 -26.14 6.36 -9.72
C MET A 43 -26.63 5.37 -8.65
N GLY A 44 -26.44 5.70 -7.37
CA GLY A 44 -26.98 4.90 -6.26
C GLY A 44 -28.50 4.79 -6.32
N LYS A 45 -29.19 5.90 -6.61
CA LYS A 45 -30.66 5.92 -6.77
C LYS A 45 -31.09 5.15 -8.02
N ALA A 46 -30.34 5.24 -9.12
CA ALA A 46 -30.59 4.41 -10.30
C ALA A 46 -30.48 2.91 -9.98
N TYR A 47 -29.49 2.52 -9.17
CA TYR A 47 -29.32 1.16 -8.68
C TYR A 47 -30.45 0.70 -7.75
N GLU A 48 -30.90 1.58 -6.84
CA GLU A 48 -32.06 1.29 -5.97
C GLU A 48 -33.34 1.06 -6.79
N ILE A 49 -33.57 1.86 -7.83
CA ILE A 49 -34.71 1.70 -8.75
C ILE A 49 -34.66 0.31 -9.42
N ILE A 50 -33.47 -0.13 -9.89
CA ILE A 50 -33.30 -1.47 -10.48
C ILE A 50 -33.61 -2.57 -9.45
N GLN A 51 -33.19 -2.39 -8.20
CA GLN A 51 -33.41 -3.36 -7.12
C GLN A 51 -34.87 -3.44 -6.66
N GLN A 52 -35.66 -2.38 -6.82
CA GLN A 52 -37.08 -2.34 -6.44
C GLN A 52 -38.01 -3.13 -7.38
N GLY A 53 -37.51 -3.60 -8.52
CA GLY A 53 -38.24 -4.50 -9.42
C GLY A 53 -38.95 -3.80 -10.59
N THR A 54 -39.60 -4.62 -11.43
CA THR A 54 -39.98 -4.29 -12.82
C THR A 54 -41.31 -3.55 -12.99
N ASN A 55 -42.10 -3.34 -11.92
CA ASN A 55 -43.45 -2.74 -11.98
C ASN A 55 -43.50 -1.20 -12.11
N LEU A 56 -42.40 -0.57 -12.54
CA LEU A 56 -42.34 0.86 -12.75
C LEU A 56 -42.89 1.23 -14.13
N LEU A 57 -43.81 2.20 -14.15
CA LEU A 57 -44.35 2.75 -15.40
C LEU A 57 -43.35 3.70 -16.05
N PRO A 58 -43.30 3.76 -17.39
CA PRO A 58 -42.46 4.71 -18.12
C PRO A 58 -42.91 6.14 -17.81
N GLY A 59 -41.99 7.01 -17.38
CA GLY A 59 -42.33 8.39 -17.02
C GLY A 59 -41.33 9.45 -17.48
N ALA A 60 -40.24 9.05 -18.15
CA ALA A 60 -39.19 9.97 -18.57
C ALA A 60 -39.10 10.09 -20.10
N ARG A 61 -38.89 11.31 -20.59
CA ARG A 61 -38.64 11.56 -22.02
C ARG A 61 -37.22 11.14 -22.39
N ALA A 62 -37.09 10.37 -23.46
CA ALA A 62 -35.80 10.02 -24.02
C ALA A 62 -35.10 11.26 -24.58
N PRO A 63 -33.77 11.39 -24.41
CA PRO A 63 -33.01 12.43 -25.10
C PRO A 63 -33.10 12.24 -26.62
N GLU A 64 -33.43 13.32 -27.33
CA GLU A 64 -33.44 13.36 -28.80
C GLU A 64 -32.01 13.36 -29.32
N ARG A 65 -31.46 12.17 -29.55
CA ARG A 65 -30.19 11.99 -30.27
C ARG A 65 -30.23 10.69 -31.07
N GLU A 66 -30.28 10.83 -32.38
CA GLU A 66 -30.02 9.73 -33.32
C GLU A 66 -28.54 9.67 -33.66
N TRP A 67 -28.02 8.46 -33.87
CA TRP A 67 -26.63 8.23 -34.21
C TRP A 67 -26.55 7.77 -35.65
N ASP A 68 -25.98 8.60 -36.51
CA ASP A 68 -25.72 8.19 -37.89
C ASP A 68 -24.61 7.12 -37.96
N HIS A 69 -24.41 6.57 -39.16
CA HIS A 69 -23.44 5.51 -39.37
C HIS A 69 -21.97 5.97 -39.19
N GLN A 70 -21.64 7.22 -39.53
CA GLN A 70 -20.29 7.77 -39.40
C GLN A 70 -19.97 8.11 -37.94
N GLU A 71 -20.88 8.77 -37.23
CA GLU A 71 -20.77 9.09 -35.81
C GLU A 71 -20.63 7.82 -34.96
N TRP A 72 -21.42 6.79 -35.26
CA TRP A 72 -21.31 5.51 -34.56
C TRP A 72 -19.95 4.85 -34.80
N LYS A 73 -19.44 4.87 -36.04
CA LYS A 73 -18.09 4.36 -36.34
C LYS A 73 -17.00 5.13 -35.58
N ALA A 74 -17.13 6.46 -35.48
CA ALA A 74 -16.22 7.29 -34.71
C ALA A 74 -16.25 6.95 -33.21
N LEU A 75 -17.45 6.77 -32.64
CA LEU A 75 -17.62 6.33 -31.24
C LEU A 75 -16.97 4.97 -30.98
N VAL A 76 -17.16 4.00 -31.88
CA VAL A 76 -16.53 2.67 -31.78
C VAL A 76 -15.00 2.77 -31.81
N LYS A 77 -14.44 3.64 -32.66
CA LYS A 77 -12.99 3.88 -32.73
C LYS A 77 -12.47 4.49 -31.42
N GLN A 78 -13.13 5.53 -30.94
CA GLN A 78 -12.79 6.18 -29.66
C GLN A 78 -12.88 5.22 -28.48
N ALA A 79 -13.91 4.36 -28.44
CA ALA A 79 -14.06 3.34 -27.41
C ALA A 79 -12.86 2.39 -27.34
N LYS A 80 -12.32 1.96 -28.48
CA LYS A 80 -11.10 1.13 -28.52
C LYS A 80 -9.88 1.87 -27.97
N GLU A 81 -9.70 3.14 -28.31
CA GLU A 81 -8.59 3.96 -27.80
C GLU A 81 -8.68 4.14 -26.27
N VAL A 82 -9.88 4.43 -25.78
CA VAL A 82 -10.18 4.61 -24.34
C VAL A 82 -10.03 3.29 -23.57
N GLU A 83 -10.48 2.16 -24.13
CA GLU A 83 -10.29 0.82 -23.56
C GLU A 83 -8.81 0.52 -23.31
N VAL A 84 -7.96 0.77 -24.32
CA VAL A 84 -6.51 0.52 -24.24
C VAL A 84 -5.84 1.29 -23.11
N ILE A 85 -6.28 2.52 -22.86
CA ILE A 85 -5.71 3.41 -21.83
C ILE A 85 -6.20 3.04 -20.44
N LEU A 86 -7.47 2.68 -20.29
CA LEU A 86 -8.10 2.40 -19.00
C LEU A 86 -7.93 0.94 -18.54
N GLN A 87 -7.40 0.07 -19.41
CA GLN A 87 -7.26 -1.36 -19.15
C GLN A 87 -6.60 -1.68 -17.79
N GLY A 88 -7.27 -2.55 -17.03
CA GLY A 88 -6.85 -3.01 -15.71
C GLY A 88 -6.83 -1.93 -14.62
N ARG A 89 -7.61 -0.85 -14.81
CA ARG A 89 -7.81 0.20 -13.80
C ARG A 89 -9.16 0.04 -13.10
N SER A 90 -9.22 0.48 -11.85
CA SER A 90 -10.47 0.67 -11.10
C SER A 90 -10.56 2.10 -10.57
N LEU A 91 -11.39 2.93 -11.21
CA LEU A 91 -11.34 4.38 -11.04
C LEU A 91 -12.73 4.96 -10.76
N LEU A 92 -12.78 6.05 -10.00
CA LEU A 92 -13.97 6.90 -9.97
C LEU A 92 -14.03 7.75 -11.24
N TRP A 93 -15.23 8.22 -11.61
CA TRP A 93 -15.42 9.07 -12.79
C TRP A 93 -14.41 10.24 -12.92
N PRO A 94 -14.13 11.05 -11.87
CA PRO A 94 -13.15 12.14 -11.99
C PRO A 94 -11.71 11.65 -12.23
N GLU A 95 -11.38 10.44 -11.80
CA GLU A 95 -10.06 9.84 -12.04
C GLU A 95 -9.92 9.35 -13.49
N VAL A 96 -11.01 8.88 -14.11
CA VAL A 96 -11.04 8.58 -15.55
C VAL A 96 -10.81 9.85 -16.37
N GLU A 97 -11.52 10.93 -16.06
CA GLU A 97 -11.33 12.24 -16.71
C GLU A 97 -9.87 12.72 -16.58
N ALA A 98 -9.30 12.63 -15.36
CA ALA A 98 -7.93 13.04 -15.10
C ALA A 98 -6.88 12.21 -15.87
N LEU A 99 -7.06 10.88 -15.93
CA LEU A 99 -6.17 9.98 -16.67
C LEU A 99 -6.20 10.28 -18.18
N LEU A 100 -7.39 10.40 -18.78
CA LEU A 100 -7.55 10.66 -20.22
C LEU A 100 -6.97 12.03 -20.61
N HIS A 101 -7.22 13.06 -19.79
CA HIS A 101 -6.62 14.37 -19.97
C HIS A 101 -5.08 14.30 -19.93
N LYS A 102 -4.50 13.54 -18.98
CA LYS A 102 -3.05 13.33 -18.90
C LYS A 102 -2.48 12.61 -20.13
N ARG A 103 -3.28 11.77 -20.78
CA ARG A 103 -2.94 11.09 -22.04
C ARG A 103 -3.26 11.90 -23.30
N LYS A 104 -3.61 13.18 -23.15
CA LYS A 104 -3.94 14.12 -24.23
C LYS A 104 -5.18 13.73 -25.05
N LEU A 105 -6.04 12.84 -24.53
CA LEU A 105 -7.37 12.60 -25.06
C LEU A 105 -8.33 13.57 -24.40
N LYS A 106 -8.65 14.66 -25.12
CA LYS A 106 -9.67 15.61 -24.72
C LYS A 106 -11.01 15.10 -25.25
N THR A 107 -11.78 14.49 -24.35
CA THR A 107 -13.13 14.01 -24.64
C THR A 107 -14.11 14.83 -23.81
N GLY A 108 -15.16 15.34 -24.44
CA GLY A 108 -16.22 16.04 -23.71
C GLY A 108 -16.88 15.11 -22.68
N ARG A 109 -17.46 15.65 -21.61
CA ARG A 109 -18.06 14.81 -20.56
C ARG A 109 -19.18 13.89 -21.08
N ALA A 110 -19.99 14.38 -22.01
CA ALA A 110 -21.06 13.62 -22.65
C ALA A 110 -20.49 12.53 -23.58
N GLU A 111 -19.52 12.89 -24.41
CA GLU A 111 -18.82 11.97 -25.32
C GLU A 111 -18.11 10.83 -24.55
N LEU A 112 -17.52 11.14 -23.39
CA LEU A 112 -16.93 10.12 -22.52
C LEU A 112 -18.01 9.19 -21.95
N ALA A 113 -19.17 9.71 -21.56
CA ALA A 113 -20.30 8.89 -21.11
C ALA A 113 -20.77 7.93 -22.22
N HIS A 114 -20.83 8.41 -23.47
CA HIS A 114 -21.20 7.60 -24.63
C HIS A 114 -20.19 6.47 -24.84
N THR A 115 -18.89 6.82 -24.76
CA THR A 115 -17.78 5.89 -24.94
C THR A 115 -17.77 4.79 -23.89
N ILE A 116 -17.88 5.17 -22.61
CA ILE A 116 -17.93 4.20 -21.50
C ILE A 116 -19.19 3.35 -21.57
N GLN A 117 -20.35 3.92 -21.97
CA GLN A 117 -21.59 3.15 -22.13
C GLN A 117 -21.44 2.07 -23.21
N LEU A 118 -20.85 2.42 -24.36
CA LEU A 118 -20.58 1.44 -25.40
C LEU A 118 -19.64 0.32 -24.92
N LEU A 119 -18.59 0.66 -24.18
CA LEU A 119 -17.70 -0.33 -23.57
C LEU A 119 -18.41 -1.23 -22.55
N TYR A 120 -19.39 -0.70 -21.82
CA TYR A 120 -20.20 -1.47 -20.87
C TYR A 120 -21.06 -2.50 -21.61
N LEU A 121 -21.76 -2.07 -22.66
CA LEU A 121 -22.58 -2.94 -23.51
C LEU A 121 -21.75 -4.01 -24.25
N GLN A 122 -20.47 -3.75 -24.51
CA GLN A 122 -19.51 -4.72 -25.05
C GLN A 122 -18.89 -5.64 -23.99
N GLY A 123 -19.25 -5.48 -22.71
CA GLY A 123 -18.71 -6.27 -21.60
C GLY A 123 -17.25 -5.93 -21.22
N LYS A 124 -16.70 -4.81 -21.70
CA LYS A 124 -15.30 -4.40 -21.48
C LYS A 124 -15.10 -3.64 -20.17
N VAL A 125 -16.13 -2.95 -19.69
CA VAL A 125 -16.13 -2.25 -18.41
C VAL A 125 -17.35 -2.65 -17.61
N ARG A 126 -17.19 -2.74 -16.29
CA ARG A 126 -18.31 -2.81 -15.34
C ARG A 126 -18.31 -1.53 -14.54
N TYR A 127 -19.47 -0.95 -14.27
CA TYR A 127 -19.57 0.17 -13.34
C TYR A 127 -20.59 -0.11 -12.25
N LYS A 128 -20.35 0.45 -11.06
CA LYS A 128 -21.23 0.41 -9.90
C LYS A 128 -21.25 1.79 -9.23
N PRO A 129 -22.26 2.13 -8.43
CA PRO A 129 -22.15 3.30 -7.57
C PRO A 129 -20.91 3.16 -6.67
N GLY A 130 -20.22 4.26 -6.36
CA GLY A 130 -19.02 4.20 -5.52
C GLY A 130 -19.29 3.69 -4.10
N VAL A 131 -20.52 3.91 -3.61
CA VAL A 131 -21.04 3.41 -2.34
C VAL A 131 -22.47 2.91 -2.56
N GLU A 132 -22.78 1.71 -2.09
CA GLU A 132 -24.08 1.06 -2.26
C GLU A 132 -24.61 0.59 -0.91
N LEU A 133 -25.94 0.60 -0.75
CA LEU A 133 -26.65 -0.11 0.31
C LEU A 133 -27.00 -1.51 -0.22
N SER A 134 -26.29 -2.54 0.22
CA SER A 134 -26.36 -3.88 -0.38
C SER A 134 -27.06 -4.90 0.52
N GLY A 135 -27.84 -5.78 -0.11
CA GLY A 135 -28.40 -7.01 0.48
C GLY A 135 -29.65 -6.82 1.36
N PRO A 136 -30.31 -7.91 1.75
CA PRO A 136 -31.58 -7.87 2.51
C PRO A 136 -31.41 -7.25 3.90
N ALA A 137 -30.20 -7.32 4.47
CA ALA A 137 -29.86 -6.68 5.74
C ALA A 137 -29.45 -5.20 5.60
N ALA A 138 -29.61 -4.59 4.42
CA ALA A 138 -29.30 -3.20 4.13
C ALA A 138 -27.92 -2.76 4.66
N ARG A 139 -26.84 -3.41 4.17
CA ARG A 139 -25.47 -3.12 4.61
C ARG A 139 -24.76 -2.19 3.63
N TRP A 140 -24.34 -1.04 4.13
CA TRP A 140 -23.53 -0.10 3.35
C TRP A 140 -22.14 -0.67 3.03
N ILE A 141 -21.75 -0.60 1.75
CA ILE A 141 -20.44 -1.02 1.25
C ILE A 141 -19.87 0.03 0.28
N CYS A 142 -18.58 0.31 0.38
CA CYS A 142 -17.84 1.09 -0.62
C CYS A 142 -17.25 0.15 -1.67
N HIS A 143 -17.65 0.25 -2.95
CA HIS A 143 -17.09 -0.61 -4.00
C HIS A 143 -15.61 -0.33 -4.28
N ARG A 144 -15.12 0.87 -3.94
CA ARG A 144 -13.71 1.25 -4.13
C ARG A 144 -12.77 0.63 -3.11
N CYS A 145 -13.03 0.76 -1.81
CA CYS A 145 -12.12 0.27 -0.77
C CYS A 145 -12.68 -0.91 0.02
N LEU A 146 -13.94 -1.30 -0.22
CA LEU A 146 -14.63 -2.39 0.47
C LEU A 146 -14.86 -2.13 1.98
N ALA A 147 -14.69 -0.87 2.42
CA ALA A 147 -15.08 -0.45 3.76
C ALA A 147 -16.59 -0.59 3.97
N GLY A 148 -16.96 -1.06 5.16
CA GLY A 148 -18.35 -1.18 5.62
C GLY A 148 -18.89 0.08 6.29
N GLY A 149 -20.12 -0.01 6.80
CA GLY A 149 -20.94 1.12 7.24
C GLY A 149 -20.33 2.11 8.24
N SER A 150 -19.43 1.72 9.14
CA SER A 150 -18.84 2.62 10.14
C SER A 150 -18.06 3.79 9.52
N LEU A 151 -17.47 3.59 8.33
CA LEU A 151 -16.68 4.57 7.59
C LEU A 151 -17.48 5.27 6.48
N LEU A 152 -18.80 5.05 6.43
CA LEU A 152 -19.70 5.57 5.40
C LEU A 152 -20.65 6.58 6.05
N LYS A 153 -20.66 7.81 5.55
CA LYS A 153 -21.48 8.91 6.09
C LYS A 153 -22.43 9.45 5.03
N LEU A 154 -23.70 9.60 5.41
CA LEU A 154 -24.72 10.30 4.63
C LEU A 154 -24.60 11.80 4.86
N SER A 155 -24.41 12.56 3.79
CA SER A 155 -24.38 14.03 3.84
C SER A 155 -25.16 14.64 2.67
N ALA A 156 -25.62 15.88 2.80
CA ALA A 156 -26.08 16.64 1.65
C ALA A 156 -24.97 16.69 0.57
N CYS A 157 -25.36 16.61 -0.69
CA CYS A 157 -24.43 16.53 -1.80
C CYS A 157 -24.76 17.52 -2.90
N ALA A 158 -23.91 18.54 -3.07
CA ALA A 158 -24.03 19.53 -4.14
C ALA A 158 -23.98 18.92 -5.56
N ARG A 159 -23.42 17.70 -5.72
CA ARG A 159 -23.32 17.05 -7.03
C ARG A 159 -24.64 16.46 -7.51
N CYS A 160 -25.36 15.74 -6.64
CA CYS A 160 -26.63 15.10 -7.02
C CYS A 160 -27.87 15.84 -6.50
N GLY A 161 -27.70 16.82 -5.60
CA GLY A 161 -28.80 17.58 -4.99
C GLY A 161 -29.50 16.85 -3.84
N GLU A 162 -29.05 15.66 -3.45
CA GLU A 162 -29.72 14.78 -2.48
C GLU A 162 -28.78 14.41 -1.31
N ARG A 163 -29.30 13.64 -0.34
CA ARG A 163 -28.47 12.98 0.69
C ARG A 163 -27.69 11.83 0.04
N CYS A 164 -26.37 11.94 0.01
CA CYS A 164 -25.50 10.96 -0.62
C CYS A 164 -24.58 10.32 0.41
N ALA A 165 -24.51 9.00 0.42
CA ALA A 165 -23.50 8.29 1.20
C ALA A 165 -22.12 8.51 0.57
N GLY A 166 -21.11 8.70 1.42
CA GLY A 166 -19.72 8.85 1.00
C GLY A 166 -18.75 8.19 1.97
N CYS A 167 -17.66 7.68 1.43
CA CYS A 167 -16.67 6.91 2.17
C CYS A 167 -15.51 7.78 2.67
N GLU A 168 -15.31 7.82 3.99
CA GLU A 168 -14.24 8.59 4.63
C GLU A 168 -12.86 7.93 4.41
N GLN A 169 -12.82 6.60 4.31
CA GLN A 169 -11.60 5.85 4.03
C GLN A 169 -10.97 6.20 2.67
N CYS A 170 -11.79 6.59 1.70
CA CYS A 170 -11.34 6.96 0.35
C CYS A 170 -10.90 8.43 0.26
N LEU A 171 -11.02 9.23 1.31
CA LEU A 171 -10.88 10.69 1.25
C LEU A 171 -9.55 11.14 0.63
N LEU A 172 -8.44 10.51 1.01
CA LEU A 172 -7.09 10.82 0.50
C LEU A 172 -6.92 10.57 -1.01
N LEU A 173 -7.79 9.76 -1.62
CA LEU A 173 -7.76 9.43 -3.04
C LEU A 173 -8.92 10.05 -3.83
N GLY A 174 -9.74 10.87 -3.18
CA GLY A 174 -11.03 11.31 -3.69
C GLY A 174 -12.18 10.50 -3.07
N LYS A 175 -13.07 11.22 -2.39
CA LYS A 175 -14.22 10.65 -1.65
C LYS A 175 -15.11 9.83 -2.60
N SER A 176 -15.15 8.52 -2.40
CA SER A 176 -16.12 7.63 -3.07
C SER A 176 -17.52 7.95 -2.58
N ARG A 177 -18.51 7.99 -3.48
CA ARG A 177 -19.88 8.42 -3.19
C ARG A 177 -20.88 7.58 -3.99
N SER A 178 -22.10 7.43 -3.46
CA SER A 178 -23.20 6.74 -4.17
C SER A 178 -23.56 7.39 -5.50
N CYS A 179 -23.47 8.71 -5.63
CA CYS A 179 -23.77 9.42 -6.87
C CYS A 179 -22.63 9.39 -7.91
N ILE A 180 -21.48 8.78 -7.60
CA ILE A 180 -20.31 8.75 -8.48
C ILE A 180 -20.10 7.34 -9.00
N PRO A 181 -19.95 7.15 -10.34
CA PRO A 181 -19.57 5.87 -10.90
C PRO A 181 -18.18 5.44 -10.46
N PHE A 182 -18.10 4.19 -10.03
CA PHE A 182 -16.87 3.43 -9.86
C PHE A 182 -16.78 2.42 -10.98
N LEU A 183 -15.75 2.54 -11.81
CA LEU A 183 -15.57 1.79 -13.05
C LEU A 183 -14.44 0.78 -12.88
N LEU A 184 -14.69 -0.45 -13.33
CA LEU A 184 -13.78 -1.58 -13.34
C LEU A 184 -13.50 -1.94 -14.79
N PHE A 185 -12.31 -1.63 -15.26
CA PHE A 185 -11.86 -1.97 -16.61
C PHE A 185 -11.14 -3.30 -16.55
N GLY A 186 -11.75 -4.32 -17.16
CA GLY A 186 -11.13 -5.62 -17.27
C GLY A 186 -9.79 -5.52 -17.99
N ASN A 187 -8.88 -6.41 -17.65
CA ASN A 187 -7.67 -6.58 -18.44
C ASN A 187 -8.03 -7.58 -19.55
N GLY A 188 -8.33 -7.10 -20.76
CA GLY A 188 -8.54 -8.00 -21.90
C GLY A 188 -7.30 -8.88 -22.13
N ASP A 189 -7.47 -9.98 -22.87
CA ASP A 189 -6.42 -10.95 -23.23
C ASP A 189 -5.34 -10.33 -24.15
N LYS A 190 -4.68 -9.26 -23.69
CA LYS A 190 -3.46 -8.81 -24.34
C LYS A 190 -2.44 -9.93 -24.17
N LYS A 191 -2.00 -10.48 -25.30
CA LYS A 191 -0.82 -11.33 -25.36
C LYS A 191 0.29 -10.62 -24.60
N LYS A 192 0.82 -11.29 -23.58
CA LYS A 192 1.99 -10.80 -22.85
C LYS A 192 3.11 -10.64 -23.88
N VAL A 193 3.60 -9.42 -24.05
CA VAL A 193 4.74 -9.17 -24.92
C VAL A 193 5.97 -9.42 -24.07
N CYS A 194 6.67 -10.53 -24.34
CA CYS A 194 7.96 -10.79 -23.73
C CYS A 194 8.92 -9.67 -24.13
N GLY A 195 9.53 -9.04 -23.14
CA GLY A 195 10.52 -7.98 -23.33
C GLY A 195 11.87 -8.42 -22.77
N ASP A 196 12.96 -7.89 -23.34
CA ASP A 196 14.29 -7.99 -22.75
C ASP A 196 14.36 -7.10 -21.50
N HIS A 197 14.05 -7.71 -20.36
CA HIS A 197 14.13 -7.09 -19.05
C HIS A 197 15.41 -7.51 -18.33
N ALA A 198 16.54 -7.00 -18.80
CA ALA A 198 17.81 -7.19 -18.10
C ALA A 198 17.74 -6.61 -16.66
N PHE A 199 18.16 -7.41 -15.69
CA PHE A 199 18.42 -6.98 -14.32
C PHE A 199 19.91 -7.08 -14.00
N THR A 200 20.36 -6.26 -13.07
CA THR A 200 21.77 -6.25 -12.63
C THR A 200 21.82 -6.22 -11.12
N ILE A 201 22.50 -7.20 -10.53
CA ILE A 201 22.82 -7.21 -9.10
C ILE A 201 24.31 -6.83 -8.99
N PRO A 202 24.65 -5.67 -8.41
CA PRO A 202 26.02 -5.15 -8.43
C PRO A 202 27.00 -5.89 -7.52
N PHE A 203 26.55 -6.96 -6.84
CA PHE A 203 27.36 -7.75 -5.93
C PHE A 203 26.93 -9.22 -5.96
N SER A 204 27.86 -10.10 -5.58
CA SER A 204 27.58 -11.53 -5.43
C SER A 204 26.68 -11.77 -4.22
N LEU A 205 25.59 -12.49 -4.44
CA LEU A 205 24.70 -12.94 -3.36
C LEU A 205 25.43 -13.95 -2.46
N THR A 206 25.18 -13.89 -1.15
CA THR A 206 25.68 -14.90 -0.20
C THR A 206 25.04 -16.27 -0.46
N SER A 207 25.64 -17.37 0.02
CA SER A 207 25.09 -18.73 -0.10
C SER A 207 23.63 -18.80 0.42
N ALA A 208 23.37 -18.18 1.56
CA ALA A 208 22.02 -18.10 2.14
C ALA A 208 21.04 -17.30 1.25
N GLN A 209 21.49 -16.18 0.64
CA GLN A 209 20.69 -15.40 -0.29
C GLN A 209 20.42 -16.17 -1.58
N GLN A 210 21.40 -16.88 -2.13
CA GLN A 210 21.23 -17.73 -3.33
C GLN A 210 20.22 -18.85 -3.06
N GLY A 211 20.32 -19.53 -1.91
CA GLY A 211 19.35 -20.54 -1.51
C GLY A 211 17.92 -19.97 -1.34
N ALA A 212 17.80 -18.71 -0.91
CA ALA A 212 16.52 -18.03 -0.88
C ALA A 212 15.98 -17.74 -2.29
N VAL A 213 16.81 -17.21 -3.19
CA VAL A 213 16.46 -16.93 -4.60
C VAL A 213 15.95 -18.19 -5.29
N GLN A 214 16.66 -19.32 -5.18
CA GLN A 214 16.24 -20.58 -5.80
C GLN A 214 14.86 -21.04 -5.31
N LYS A 215 14.55 -20.85 -4.02
CA LYS A 215 13.22 -21.19 -3.47
C LYS A 215 12.13 -20.26 -3.99
N ILE A 216 12.44 -18.97 -4.18
CA ILE A 216 11.51 -17.99 -4.76
C ILE A 216 11.22 -18.35 -6.22
N GLU A 217 12.25 -18.68 -7.01
CA GLU A 217 12.08 -19.10 -8.41
C GLU A 217 11.23 -20.36 -8.52
N ARG A 218 11.50 -21.39 -7.69
CA ARG A 218 10.68 -22.61 -7.63
C ARG A 218 9.22 -22.31 -7.30
N PHE A 219 8.97 -21.36 -6.39
CA PHE A 219 7.61 -20.91 -6.07
C PHE A 219 6.92 -20.22 -7.26
N LEU A 220 7.65 -19.40 -8.01
CA LEU A 220 7.09 -18.73 -9.19
C LEU A 220 6.66 -19.73 -10.28
N THR A 221 7.34 -20.88 -10.35
CA THR A 221 6.99 -21.98 -11.27
C THR A 221 5.98 -22.99 -10.71
N SER A 222 5.67 -22.95 -9.41
CA SER A 222 4.79 -23.96 -8.78
C SER A 222 3.30 -23.62 -8.93
N THR A 223 2.42 -24.47 -8.41
CA THR A 223 0.98 -24.21 -8.30
C THR A 223 0.61 -23.32 -7.12
N GLU A 224 1.52 -23.13 -6.16
CA GLU A 224 1.29 -22.35 -4.94
C GLU A 224 1.04 -20.88 -5.24
N HIS A 225 0.03 -20.26 -4.61
CA HIS A 225 -0.29 -18.86 -4.86
C HIS A 225 0.43 -17.89 -3.93
N GLN A 226 0.92 -18.36 -2.78
CA GLN A 226 1.47 -17.49 -1.74
C GLN A 226 2.76 -18.06 -1.13
N LEU A 227 3.74 -17.18 -0.91
CA LEU A 227 5.01 -17.50 -0.26
C LEU A 227 5.34 -16.48 0.82
N LEU A 228 5.72 -16.94 2.01
CA LEU A 228 6.29 -16.09 3.05
C LEU A 228 7.80 -16.01 2.92
N VAL A 229 8.34 -14.81 2.73
CA VAL A 229 9.77 -14.54 2.83
C VAL A 229 10.02 -13.92 4.20
N TRP A 230 10.47 -14.75 5.14
CA TRP A 230 10.86 -14.35 6.48
C TRP A 230 12.33 -13.94 6.49
N ALA A 231 12.59 -12.67 6.21
CA ALA A 231 13.95 -12.15 6.09
C ALA A 231 14.22 -11.06 7.13
N VAL A 232 15.33 -11.19 7.86
CA VAL A 232 15.71 -10.22 8.88
C VAL A 232 16.01 -8.84 8.30
N THR A 233 15.96 -7.82 9.15
CA THR A 233 16.37 -6.47 8.74
C THR A 233 17.84 -6.48 8.31
N GLY A 234 18.12 -5.92 7.13
CA GLY A 234 19.47 -5.95 6.56
C GLY A 234 19.83 -7.29 5.88
N ALA A 235 18.88 -8.18 5.61
CA ALA A 235 19.16 -9.43 4.87
C ALA A 235 19.38 -9.26 3.36
N GLY A 236 19.20 -8.06 2.80
CA GLY A 236 19.18 -7.86 1.33
C GLY A 236 17.85 -8.29 0.70
N LYS A 237 16.74 -7.99 1.38
CA LYS A 237 15.37 -8.35 0.95
C LYS A 237 15.08 -7.90 -0.49
N THR A 238 15.56 -6.72 -0.87
CA THR A 238 15.35 -6.20 -2.23
C THR A 238 16.07 -7.07 -3.26
N GLU A 239 17.33 -7.41 -3.02
CA GLU A 239 18.16 -8.12 -3.97
C GLU A 239 17.75 -9.56 -4.17
N ILE A 240 17.30 -10.26 -3.12
CA ILE A 240 16.78 -11.62 -3.28
C ILE A 240 15.46 -11.68 -4.07
N MET A 241 14.72 -10.57 -4.17
CA MET A 241 13.47 -10.53 -4.95
C MET A 241 13.71 -10.21 -6.42
N VAL A 242 14.78 -9.49 -6.75
CA VAL A 242 15.02 -8.96 -8.11
C VAL A 242 15.06 -10.07 -9.17
N PRO A 243 15.70 -11.23 -8.96
CA PRO A 243 15.64 -12.33 -9.93
C PRO A 243 14.21 -12.80 -10.19
N GLY A 244 13.40 -12.96 -9.14
CA GLY A 244 11.98 -13.32 -9.27
C GLY A 244 11.13 -12.25 -9.97
N VAL A 245 11.46 -10.98 -9.76
CA VAL A 245 10.86 -9.86 -10.53
C VAL A 245 11.26 -9.96 -12.00
N GLY A 246 12.54 -10.19 -12.30
CA GLY A 246 13.05 -10.39 -13.65
C GLY A 246 12.32 -11.50 -14.40
N TYR A 247 12.19 -12.68 -13.77
CA TYR A 247 11.46 -13.82 -14.32
C TYR A 247 10.02 -13.48 -14.74
N VAL A 248 9.27 -12.73 -13.91
CA VAL A 248 7.89 -12.33 -14.25
C VAL A 248 7.86 -11.32 -15.39
N LEU A 249 8.83 -10.40 -15.44
CA LEU A 249 8.93 -9.39 -16.47
C LEU A 249 9.31 -9.99 -17.83
N GLU A 250 10.24 -10.95 -17.87
CA GLU A 250 10.64 -11.68 -19.09
C GLU A 250 9.45 -12.38 -19.76
N GLN A 251 8.49 -12.86 -18.95
CA GLN A 251 7.22 -13.42 -19.44
C GLN A 251 6.18 -12.36 -19.84
N GLY A 252 6.55 -11.08 -19.88
CA GLY A 252 5.66 -9.94 -20.17
C GLY A 252 4.62 -9.66 -19.07
N GLY A 253 4.87 -10.15 -17.84
CA GLY A 253 4.04 -9.92 -16.68
C GLY A 253 4.27 -8.55 -16.03
N LYS A 254 3.38 -8.17 -15.12
CA LYS A 254 3.50 -6.93 -14.32
C LYS A 254 3.66 -7.21 -12.84
N VAL A 255 4.49 -6.41 -12.18
CA VAL A 255 4.83 -6.58 -10.78
C VAL A 255 4.34 -5.39 -9.95
N LEU A 256 3.63 -5.69 -8.87
CA LEU A 256 3.31 -4.75 -7.80
C LEU A 256 4.27 -4.98 -6.64
N TRP A 257 4.99 -3.93 -6.23
CA TRP A 257 5.71 -3.92 -4.97
C TRP A 257 5.03 -2.94 -4.01
N THR A 258 4.25 -3.45 -3.07
CA THR A 258 3.47 -2.63 -2.15
C THR A 258 4.11 -2.58 -0.76
N THR A 259 4.03 -1.42 -0.11
CA THR A 259 4.51 -1.17 1.25
C THR A 259 3.52 -0.27 2.01
N PRO A 260 3.41 -0.37 3.34
CA PRO A 260 2.55 0.52 4.12
C PRO A 260 3.02 1.99 4.13
N ARG A 261 4.30 2.27 3.86
CA ARG A 261 4.92 3.59 4.13
C ARG A 261 5.42 4.29 2.87
N LYS A 262 5.15 5.59 2.77
CA LYS A 262 5.60 6.46 1.66
C LYS A 262 7.13 6.56 1.60
N ASP A 263 7.80 6.62 2.75
CA ASP A 263 9.27 6.74 2.84
C ASP A 263 9.97 5.53 2.18
N VAL A 264 9.42 4.34 2.36
CA VAL A 264 9.91 3.10 1.73
C VAL A 264 9.75 3.15 0.21
N VAL A 265 8.63 3.69 -0.30
CA VAL A 265 8.45 3.88 -1.75
C VAL A 265 9.52 4.81 -2.33
N HIS A 266 9.84 5.92 -1.63
CA HIS A 266 10.86 6.86 -2.05
C HIS A 266 12.28 6.29 -2.05
N GLU A 267 12.58 5.36 -1.13
CA GLU A 267 13.86 4.65 -1.09
C GLU A 267 13.94 3.54 -2.16
N LEU A 268 12.87 2.75 -2.27
CA LEU A 268 12.85 1.53 -3.07
C LEU A 268 12.73 1.81 -4.57
N ALA A 269 11.92 2.79 -5.00
CA ALA A 269 11.71 3.03 -6.42
C ALA A 269 12.99 3.46 -7.16
N PRO A 270 13.82 4.40 -6.66
CA PRO A 270 15.11 4.72 -7.27
C PRO A 270 16.08 3.53 -7.25
N ARG A 271 16.07 2.72 -6.19
CA ARG A 271 16.90 1.51 -6.09
C ARG A 271 16.51 0.49 -7.16
N LEU A 272 15.21 0.23 -7.35
CA LEU A 272 14.74 -0.68 -8.39
C LEU A 272 15.00 -0.14 -9.81
N LYS A 273 14.95 1.17 -10.04
CA LYS A 273 15.36 1.77 -11.33
C LYS A 273 16.83 1.48 -11.66
N LYS A 274 17.71 1.46 -10.65
CA LYS A 274 19.13 1.09 -10.84
C LYS A 274 19.30 -0.41 -11.11
N LEU A 275 18.54 -1.26 -10.41
CA LEU A 275 18.61 -2.72 -10.54
C LEU A 275 17.93 -3.25 -11.82
N LEU A 276 17.00 -2.48 -12.38
CA LEU A 276 16.21 -2.82 -13.57
C LEU A 276 16.31 -1.70 -14.62
N PRO A 277 17.49 -1.46 -15.22
CA PRO A 277 17.74 -0.27 -16.06
C PRO A 277 16.88 -0.22 -17.34
N LYS A 278 16.51 -1.39 -17.91
CA LYS A 278 15.65 -1.48 -19.10
C LYS A 278 14.15 -1.42 -18.77
N THR A 279 13.77 -1.35 -17.49
CA THR A 279 12.38 -1.50 -17.06
C THR A 279 11.83 -0.18 -16.53
N LYS A 280 10.63 0.18 -17.00
CA LYS A 280 9.91 1.35 -16.48
C LYS A 280 9.31 1.04 -15.11
N VAL A 281 9.94 1.59 -14.07
CA VAL A 281 9.47 1.55 -12.67
C VAL A 281 8.69 2.83 -12.33
N CYS A 282 7.46 2.68 -11.82
CA CYS A 282 6.61 3.79 -11.37
C CYS A 282 6.46 3.78 -9.84
N ALA A 283 6.54 4.96 -9.21
CA ALA A 283 6.40 5.12 -7.77
C ALA A 283 5.06 5.76 -7.40
N LEU A 284 4.13 5.04 -6.78
CA LEU A 284 2.78 5.54 -6.45
C LEU A 284 2.62 5.79 -4.95
N TYR A 285 2.31 7.03 -4.60
CA TYR A 285 2.02 7.48 -3.23
C TYR A 285 1.16 8.74 -3.29
N GLY A 286 0.68 9.24 -2.13
CA GLY A 286 -0.09 10.48 -2.07
C GLY A 286 0.68 11.67 -2.65
N GLY A 287 0.20 12.23 -3.76
CA GLY A 287 0.85 13.32 -4.50
C GLY A 287 1.94 12.88 -5.49
N SER A 288 2.00 11.60 -5.86
CA SER A 288 3.01 11.11 -6.81
C SER A 288 2.85 11.71 -8.22
N PRO A 289 3.95 12.10 -8.89
CA PRO A 289 3.93 12.50 -10.29
C PRO A 289 3.67 11.33 -11.26
N ASP A 290 3.93 10.09 -10.82
CA ASP A 290 3.83 8.88 -11.63
C ASP A 290 2.40 8.31 -11.70
N LEU A 291 1.41 8.97 -11.07
CA LEU A 291 0.05 8.45 -10.85
C LEU A 291 -0.61 7.82 -12.09
N TRP A 292 -0.39 8.41 -13.26
CA TRP A 292 -1.01 8.04 -14.53
C TRP A 292 -0.04 7.41 -15.54
N LEU A 293 1.18 7.12 -15.09
CA LEU A 293 2.16 6.41 -15.89
C LEU A 293 1.88 4.91 -15.84
N ASP A 294 2.09 4.24 -16.97
CA ASP A 294 2.17 2.79 -17.00
C ASP A 294 3.62 2.37 -16.83
N GLY A 295 3.86 1.45 -15.90
CA GLY A 295 5.14 0.81 -15.66
C GLY A 295 4.95 -0.71 -15.57
N ALA A 296 5.98 -1.46 -15.93
CA ALA A 296 5.97 -2.92 -15.76
C ALA A 296 6.17 -3.30 -14.29
N VAL A 297 6.86 -2.45 -13.53
CA VAL A 297 6.98 -2.53 -12.07
C VAL A 297 6.36 -1.28 -11.45
N VAL A 298 5.44 -1.49 -10.50
CA VAL A 298 4.79 -0.42 -9.74
C VAL A 298 5.15 -0.58 -8.27
N VAL A 299 5.89 0.39 -7.72
CA VAL A 299 6.18 0.48 -6.30
C VAL A 299 5.17 1.41 -5.66
N ALA A 300 4.39 0.95 -4.69
CA ALA A 300 3.21 1.68 -4.24
C ALA A 300 2.96 1.63 -2.73
N THR A 301 2.34 2.67 -2.19
CA THR A 301 1.66 2.55 -0.90
C THR A 301 0.38 1.72 -1.04
N ALA A 302 0.04 0.89 -0.05
CA ALA A 302 -1.08 -0.07 -0.15
C ALA A 302 -2.41 0.51 -0.66
N HIS A 303 -2.79 1.73 -0.26
CA HIS A 303 -4.04 2.36 -0.72
C HIS A 303 -4.05 2.69 -2.23
N GLN A 304 -2.90 2.83 -2.89
CA GLN A 304 -2.81 3.10 -4.33
C GLN A 304 -3.26 1.89 -5.15
N THR A 305 -3.21 0.69 -4.58
CA THR A 305 -3.69 -0.54 -5.22
C THR A 305 -5.18 -0.48 -5.56
N TRP A 306 -5.96 0.35 -4.86
CA TRP A 306 -7.37 0.58 -5.16
C TRP A 306 -7.63 1.19 -6.54
N ARG A 307 -6.60 1.63 -7.28
CA ARG A 307 -6.70 2.11 -8.67
C ARG A 307 -6.55 1.03 -9.73
N PHE A 308 -6.29 -0.20 -9.32
CA PHE A 308 -6.01 -1.32 -10.22
C PHE A 308 -7.05 -2.43 -10.06
N TYR A 309 -7.31 -3.09 -11.18
CA TYR A 309 -8.21 -4.24 -11.29
C TYR A 309 -7.56 -5.28 -12.19
N GLN A 310 -7.19 -6.44 -11.64
CA GLN A 310 -6.61 -7.55 -12.42
C GLN A 310 -5.42 -7.12 -13.30
N TYR A 311 -4.53 -6.28 -12.77
CA TYR A 311 -3.45 -5.65 -13.50
C TYR A 311 -2.11 -6.36 -13.34
N PHE A 312 -1.84 -6.92 -12.16
CA PHE A 312 -0.54 -7.48 -11.80
C PHE A 312 -0.53 -9.02 -11.80
N ASP A 313 0.60 -9.60 -12.19
CA ASP A 313 0.86 -11.05 -12.19
C ASP A 313 1.65 -11.49 -10.94
N LEU A 314 2.35 -10.55 -10.29
CA LEU A 314 3.05 -10.77 -9.01
C LEU A 314 2.82 -9.57 -8.08
N ALA A 315 2.49 -9.84 -6.81
CA ALA A 315 2.55 -8.87 -5.73
C ALA A 315 3.63 -9.24 -4.72
N ILE A 316 4.56 -8.32 -4.47
CA ILE A 316 5.48 -8.34 -3.34
C ILE A 316 4.93 -7.37 -2.30
N ILE A 317 4.56 -7.90 -1.14
CA ILE A 317 3.93 -7.14 -0.04
C ILE A 317 4.97 -7.00 1.07
N ASP A 318 5.73 -5.90 1.04
CA ASP A 318 6.79 -5.62 2.03
C ASP A 318 6.19 -4.99 3.29
N GLU A 319 6.76 -5.40 4.43
CA GLU A 319 6.29 -5.02 5.76
C GLU A 319 4.78 -5.30 5.93
N VAL A 320 4.33 -6.47 5.45
CA VAL A 320 2.91 -6.86 5.47
C VAL A 320 2.29 -6.92 6.88
N ASP A 321 3.13 -7.11 7.89
CA ASP A 321 2.78 -7.11 9.31
C ASP A 321 2.70 -5.70 9.93
N ALA A 322 2.99 -4.63 9.17
CA ALA A 322 2.92 -3.26 9.68
C ALA A 322 1.56 -2.60 9.48
N PHE A 323 1.18 -1.75 10.43
CA PHE A 323 0.12 -0.77 10.26
C PHE A 323 0.48 0.24 9.13
N PRO A 324 -0.50 0.72 8.32
CA PRO A 324 -1.93 0.42 8.37
C PRO A 324 -2.35 -0.82 7.59
N LEU A 325 -1.42 -1.56 6.99
CA LEU A 325 -1.75 -2.69 6.13
C LEU A 325 -2.27 -3.87 6.95
N TYR A 326 -1.53 -4.30 7.97
CA TYR A 326 -1.91 -5.41 8.83
C TYR A 326 -3.23 -5.14 9.56
N GLY A 327 -4.18 -6.07 9.46
CA GLY A 327 -5.50 -5.98 10.11
C GLY A 327 -6.49 -5.09 9.36
N ASN A 328 -6.09 -4.48 8.24
CA ASN A 328 -6.97 -3.64 7.43
C ASN A 328 -7.45 -4.39 6.18
N LYS A 329 -8.60 -5.06 6.33
CA LYS A 329 -9.24 -5.83 5.24
C LYS A 329 -9.42 -5.02 3.96
N ALA A 330 -9.73 -3.73 4.06
CA ALA A 330 -9.92 -2.86 2.89
C ALA A 330 -8.63 -2.70 2.06
N LEU A 331 -7.47 -2.60 2.72
CA LEU A 331 -6.18 -2.53 2.05
C LEU A 331 -5.76 -3.89 1.48
N GLU A 332 -5.90 -4.96 2.27
CA GLU A 332 -5.59 -6.33 1.84
C GLU A 332 -6.42 -6.74 0.61
N GLN A 333 -7.74 -6.52 0.64
CA GLN A 333 -8.61 -6.80 -0.50
C GLN A 333 -8.33 -5.88 -1.69
N GLY A 334 -7.84 -4.66 -1.45
CA GLY A 334 -7.37 -3.76 -2.49
C GLY A 334 -6.20 -4.35 -3.29
N ILE A 335 -5.24 -4.95 -2.60
CA ILE A 335 -4.10 -5.67 -3.21
C ILE A 335 -4.62 -6.87 -4.00
N VAL A 336 -5.49 -7.68 -3.40
CA VAL A 336 -6.07 -8.86 -4.07
C VAL A 336 -6.85 -8.47 -5.34
N ARG A 337 -7.64 -7.40 -5.30
CA ARG A 337 -8.36 -6.90 -6.48
C ARG A 337 -7.43 -6.44 -7.60
N ALA A 338 -6.28 -5.86 -7.25
CA ALA A 338 -5.29 -5.41 -8.22
C ALA A 338 -4.60 -6.58 -8.94
N LEU A 339 -4.64 -7.79 -8.36
CA LEU A 339 -4.01 -8.99 -8.90
C LEU A 339 -4.92 -9.73 -9.89
N ARG A 340 -4.30 -10.36 -10.89
CA ARG A 340 -4.97 -11.33 -11.78
C ARG A 340 -5.29 -12.62 -11.02
N GLN A 341 -6.21 -13.43 -11.56
CA GLN A 341 -6.65 -14.68 -10.91
C GLN A 341 -5.49 -15.67 -10.67
N SER A 342 -4.56 -15.79 -11.62
CA SER A 342 -3.39 -16.68 -11.51
C SER A 342 -2.15 -15.98 -10.94
N ALA A 343 -2.30 -14.80 -10.33
CA ALA A 343 -1.17 -14.05 -9.82
C ALA A 343 -0.54 -14.71 -8.58
N LYS A 344 0.75 -14.49 -8.40
CA LYS A 344 1.52 -14.93 -7.23
C LYS A 344 1.61 -13.82 -6.19
N GLN A 345 1.70 -14.19 -4.93
CA GLN A 345 1.90 -13.26 -3.81
C GLN A 345 3.10 -13.66 -2.96
N ILE A 346 4.02 -12.72 -2.77
CA ILE A 346 5.14 -12.85 -1.85
C ILE A 346 4.91 -11.93 -0.66
N LEU A 347 4.74 -12.52 0.51
CA LEU A 347 4.61 -11.83 1.79
C LEU A 347 6.01 -11.62 2.37
N LEU A 348 6.46 -10.38 2.49
CA LEU A 348 7.81 -10.06 2.93
C LEU A 348 7.78 -9.39 4.31
N THR A 349 8.35 -10.04 5.32
CA THR A 349 8.40 -9.50 6.69
C THR A 349 9.59 -10.05 7.47
N ALA A 350 10.09 -9.27 8.45
CA ALA A 350 11.05 -9.75 9.43
C ALA A 350 10.38 -10.34 10.67
N THR A 351 9.09 -10.07 10.86
CA THR A 351 8.36 -10.25 12.12
C THR A 351 6.99 -10.88 11.86
N PRO A 352 6.92 -12.11 11.30
CA PRO A 352 5.65 -12.71 10.94
C PRO A 352 4.74 -12.91 12.17
N PRO A 353 3.41 -12.69 12.02
CA PRO A 353 2.45 -12.94 13.07
C PRO A 353 2.47 -14.40 13.58
N PRO A 354 2.06 -14.67 14.84
CA PRO A 354 2.02 -16.03 15.38
C PRO A 354 1.20 -17.01 14.53
N GLU A 355 0.09 -16.55 13.97
CA GLU A 355 -0.78 -17.32 13.09
C GLU A 355 -0.04 -17.83 11.85
N TRP A 356 0.76 -16.97 11.21
CA TRP A 356 1.56 -17.33 10.05
C TRP A 356 2.68 -18.29 10.42
N LYS A 357 3.34 -18.09 11.57
CA LYS A 357 4.33 -19.05 12.08
C LYS A 357 3.71 -20.44 12.27
N SER A 358 2.46 -20.52 12.73
CA SER A 358 1.71 -21.78 12.85
C SER A 358 1.37 -22.40 11.49
N MET A 359 0.95 -21.59 10.51
CA MET A 359 0.69 -22.04 9.14
C MET A 359 1.95 -22.59 8.46
N VAL A 360 3.12 -21.97 8.70
CA VAL A 360 4.40 -22.46 8.19
C VAL A 360 4.76 -23.79 8.82
N ARG A 361 4.61 -23.94 10.14
CA ARG A 361 4.88 -25.21 10.85
C ARG A 361 3.96 -26.34 10.39
N SER A 362 2.72 -26.04 10.02
CA SER A 362 1.75 -27.03 9.53
C SER A 362 1.85 -27.29 8.01
N GLY A 363 2.77 -26.62 7.30
CA GLY A 363 2.94 -26.77 5.86
C GLY A 363 1.87 -26.10 4.99
N ARG A 364 0.92 -25.36 5.60
CA ARG A 364 -0.15 -24.64 4.89
C ARG A 364 0.32 -23.36 4.19
N LEU A 365 1.50 -22.85 4.55
CA LEU A 365 2.11 -21.68 3.95
C LEU A 365 3.59 -21.97 3.69
N GLY A 366 4.00 -21.96 2.42
CA GLY A 366 5.41 -22.07 2.06
C GLY A 366 6.21 -20.89 2.62
N ALA A 367 7.41 -21.16 3.15
CA ALA A 367 8.27 -20.13 3.70
C ALA A 367 9.74 -20.26 3.30
N VAL A 368 10.37 -19.10 3.07
CA VAL A 368 11.80 -18.93 2.89
C VAL A 368 12.31 -18.08 4.04
N THR A 369 13.10 -18.69 4.93
CA THR A 369 13.71 -17.98 6.06
C THR A 369 15.13 -17.55 5.72
N LEU A 370 15.41 -16.26 5.86
CA LEU A 370 16.74 -15.67 5.71
C LEU A 370 17.13 -14.96 7.01
N PRO A 371 17.77 -15.68 7.96
CA PRO A 371 18.07 -15.18 9.30
C PRO A 371 19.35 -14.34 9.38
N VAL A 372 20.16 -14.32 8.31
CA VAL A 372 21.47 -13.68 8.27
C VAL A 372 21.41 -12.37 7.48
N ARG A 373 22.18 -11.37 7.92
CA ARG A 373 22.35 -10.10 7.19
C ARG A 373 23.27 -10.27 5.99
N TYR A 374 23.21 -9.37 5.00
CA TYR A 374 24.04 -9.47 3.79
C TYR A 374 25.55 -9.50 4.10
N HIS A 375 25.96 -8.88 5.21
CA HIS A 375 27.35 -8.84 5.70
C HIS A 375 27.69 -9.96 6.71
N GLY A 376 26.79 -10.90 6.99
CA GLY A 376 27.04 -12.03 7.90
C GLY A 376 26.87 -11.75 9.40
N TYR A 377 27.12 -10.52 9.88
CA TYR A 377 26.97 -10.20 11.30
C TYR A 377 25.55 -10.40 11.88
N PRO A 378 25.44 -10.86 13.13
CA PRO A 378 24.17 -11.12 13.80
C PRO A 378 23.37 -9.84 14.09
N LEU A 379 22.08 -10.01 14.36
CA LEU A 379 21.26 -8.95 14.91
C LEU A 379 21.72 -8.62 16.34
N PRO A 380 21.81 -7.33 16.71
CA PRO A 380 22.18 -6.94 18.06
C PRO A 380 21.08 -7.37 19.04
N VAL A 381 21.48 -8.16 20.04
CA VAL A 381 20.58 -8.63 21.09
C VAL A 381 20.34 -7.49 22.08
N PRO A 382 19.09 -7.11 22.36
CA PRO A 382 18.82 -5.99 23.26
C PRO A 382 19.15 -6.32 24.71
N GLU A 383 19.80 -5.39 25.40
CA GLU A 383 19.95 -5.41 26.85
C GLU A 383 18.68 -4.88 27.51
N LEU A 384 18.09 -5.65 28.44
CA LEU A 384 16.87 -5.27 29.15
C LEU A 384 17.22 -4.64 30.50
N ILE A 385 17.05 -3.32 30.62
CA ILE A 385 17.43 -2.54 31.80
C ILE A 385 16.18 -2.04 32.51
N ARG A 386 16.10 -2.36 33.81
CA ARG A 386 15.02 -1.89 34.68
C ARG A 386 15.44 -0.60 35.40
N GLU A 387 14.64 0.44 35.29
CA GLU A 387 14.90 1.74 35.91
C GLU A 387 13.62 2.25 36.60
N TRP A 388 13.59 2.22 37.93
CA TRP A 388 12.39 2.55 38.70
C TRP A 388 12.11 4.05 38.68
N GLY A 389 10.84 4.41 38.39
CA GLY A 389 10.42 5.79 38.31
C GLY A 389 11.01 6.54 37.11
N LEU A 390 11.32 5.83 36.03
CA LEU A 390 11.99 6.35 34.81
C LEU A 390 11.41 7.70 34.35
N TRP A 391 10.09 7.75 34.15
CA TRP A 391 9.41 8.95 33.66
C TRP A 391 9.39 10.09 34.69
N LYS A 392 9.36 9.77 35.99
CA LYS A 392 9.48 10.79 37.05
C LYS A 392 10.89 11.40 37.04
N LYS A 393 11.93 10.56 36.93
CA LYS A 393 13.32 11.01 36.82
C LYS A 393 13.56 11.87 35.59
N LEU A 394 12.99 11.49 34.44
CA LEU A 394 13.07 12.30 33.21
C LEU A 394 12.42 13.67 33.36
N ARG A 395 11.22 13.75 33.95
CA ARG A 395 10.50 15.02 34.17
C ARG A 395 11.18 15.92 35.20
N ASP A 396 11.68 15.34 36.29
CA ASP A 396 12.39 16.05 37.35
C ASP A 396 13.85 16.38 36.95
N CYS A 397 14.24 16.11 35.70
CA CYS A 397 15.62 16.19 35.22
C CYS A 397 16.63 15.53 36.19
N ARG A 398 16.31 14.38 36.82
CA ARG A 398 17.22 13.64 37.70
C ARG A 398 18.22 12.79 36.89
N PRO A 399 19.41 12.47 37.43
CA PRO A 399 20.37 11.61 36.73
C PRO A 399 19.81 10.20 36.54
N ILE A 400 20.06 9.63 35.35
CA ILE A 400 19.64 8.28 34.94
C ILE A 400 20.88 7.57 34.40
N SER A 401 21.57 6.84 35.29
CA SER A 401 22.88 6.22 34.98
C SER A 401 22.86 5.36 33.71
N PRO A 402 21.85 4.49 33.46
CA PRO A 402 21.80 3.72 32.22
C PRO A 402 21.74 4.55 30.94
N LEU A 403 21.07 5.71 30.98
CA LEU A 403 20.94 6.61 29.84
C LEU A 403 22.24 7.38 29.60
N SER A 404 22.86 7.95 30.64
CA SER A 404 24.17 8.60 30.52
C SER A 404 25.26 7.63 30.07
N ALA A 405 25.27 6.39 30.60
CA ALA A 405 26.22 5.36 30.19
C ALA A 405 26.06 4.99 28.70
N PHE A 406 24.82 4.91 28.21
CA PHE A 406 24.55 4.68 26.79
C PHE A 406 25.06 5.83 25.90
N LEU A 407 24.81 7.08 26.30
CA LEU A 407 25.28 8.25 25.54
C LEU A 407 26.81 8.35 25.54
N LYS A 408 27.46 8.07 26.68
CA LYS A 408 28.92 8.02 26.78
C LYS A 408 29.50 6.96 25.84
N ARG A 409 28.91 5.77 25.79
CA ARG A 409 29.33 4.70 24.88
C ARG A 409 29.15 5.10 23.41
N MET A 410 28.04 5.75 23.07
CA MET A 410 27.82 6.30 21.74
C MET A 410 28.91 7.30 21.34
N LYS A 411 29.29 8.23 22.23
CA LYS A 411 30.39 9.18 21.97
C LYS A 411 31.74 8.48 21.78
N GLN A 412 32.07 7.51 22.64
CA GLN A 412 33.33 6.73 22.56
C GLN A 412 33.51 5.97 21.25
N THR A 413 32.40 5.63 20.60
CA THR A 413 32.37 4.86 19.35
C THR A 413 32.16 5.76 18.14
N GLU A 414 32.17 7.09 18.32
CA GLU A 414 31.89 8.11 17.29
C GLU A 414 30.58 7.82 16.52
N GLY A 415 29.59 7.31 17.26
CA GLY A 415 28.30 6.92 16.74
C GLY A 415 27.26 8.02 16.80
N GLN A 416 26.04 7.68 16.41
CA GLN A 416 24.83 8.46 16.58
C GLN A 416 23.79 7.63 17.35
N ALA A 417 22.78 8.26 17.96
CA ALA A 417 21.74 7.52 18.70
C ALA A 417 20.32 7.83 18.24
N LEU A 418 19.51 6.79 18.11
CA LEU A 418 18.05 6.86 18.01
C LEU A 418 17.42 6.49 19.34
N LEU A 419 16.75 7.45 19.98
CA LEU A 419 16.03 7.25 21.23
C LEU A 419 14.53 7.13 20.94
N PHE A 420 13.96 5.95 21.12
CA PHE A 420 12.53 5.71 20.95
C PHE A 420 11.77 6.01 22.25
N VAL A 421 10.67 6.75 22.15
CA VAL A 421 9.75 7.07 23.24
C VAL A 421 8.30 6.77 22.85
N PRO A 422 7.41 6.43 23.79
CA PRO A 422 6.09 5.93 23.42
C PRO A 422 5.14 7.02 22.92
N ARG A 423 5.26 8.26 23.41
CA ARG A 423 4.33 9.36 23.08
C ARG A 423 5.06 10.58 22.54
N VAL A 424 4.34 11.40 21.78
CA VAL A 424 4.87 12.67 21.21
C VAL A 424 5.31 13.63 22.32
N GLN A 425 4.58 13.69 23.43
CA GLN A 425 4.95 14.51 24.60
C GLN A 425 6.29 14.09 25.22
N ASP A 426 6.61 12.79 25.19
CA ASP A 426 7.81 12.23 25.80
C ASP A 426 9.07 12.64 25.02
N VAL A 427 8.93 12.95 23.72
CA VAL A 427 10.01 13.49 22.90
C VAL A 427 10.53 14.78 23.52
N LYS A 428 9.62 15.68 23.92
CA LYS A 428 9.99 16.95 24.57
C LYS A 428 10.66 16.70 25.92
N THR A 429 10.10 15.79 26.73
CA THR A 429 10.65 15.43 28.05
C THR A 429 12.10 14.95 27.95
N VAL A 430 12.38 14.02 27.02
CA VAL A 430 13.75 13.49 26.85
C VAL A 430 14.69 14.55 26.28
N LEU A 431 14.24 15.40 25.34
CA LEU A 431 15.07 16.49 24.82
C LEU A 431 15.44 17.51 25.90
N LEU A 432 14.50 17.85 26.80
CA LEU A 432 14.78 18.72 27.94
C LEU A 432 15.79 18.08 28.89
N TRP A 433 15.62 16.79 29.21
CA TRP A 433 16.56 16.04 30.01
C TRP A 433 17.97 16.03 29.40
N LEU A 434 18.08 15.80 28.08
CA LEU A 434 19.36 15.82 27.36
C LEU A 434 20.05 17.19 27.42
N LYS A 435 19.30 18.28 27.25
CA LYS A 435 19.86 19.64 27.32
C LYS A 435 20.38 19.98 28.71
N GLU A 436 19.67 19.54 29.75
CA GLU A 436 20.03 19.82 31.14
C GLU A 436 21.19 18.95 31.64
N ARG A 437 21.18 17.64 31.32
CA ARG A 437 22.12 16.66 31.89
C ARG A 437 23.30 16.32 31.00
N GLU A 438 23.15 16.49 29.69
CA GLU A 438 24.18 16.13 28.70
C GLU A 438 24.32 17.25 27.66
N PRO A 439 24.69 18.49 28.05
CA PRO A 439 24.47 19.69 27.23
C PRO A 439 25.11 19.62 25.84
N GLU A 440 26.33 19.08 25.74
CA GLU A 440 27.01 18.86 24.46
C GLU A 440 26.18 18.01 23.49
N THR A 441 25.64 16.90 23.99
CA THR A 441 24.81 15.97 23.21
C THR A 441 23.43 16.57 22.95
N GLY A 442 22.86 17.25 23.95
CA GLY A 442 21.55 17.87 23.90
C GLY A 442 21.45 19.01 22.89
N CYS A 443 22.52 19.77 22.69
CA CYS A 443 22.61 20.79 21.63
C CYS A 443 22.56 20.20 20.22
N GLN A 444 22.96 18.94 20.06
CA GLN A 444 22.93 18.19 18.79
C GLN A 444 21.80 17.15 18.75
N ALA A 445 20.78 17.33 19.60
CA ALA A 445 19.62 16.47 19.68
C ALA A 445 18.38 17.10 19.04
N ALA A 446 17.61 16.32 18.28
CA ALA A 446 16.35 16.76 17.68
C ALA A 446 15.21 15.75 17.89
N GLY A 447 13.97 16.22 17.86
CA GLY A 447 12.76 15.40 17.99
C GLY A 447 12.12 15.09 16.64
N VAL A 448 11.61 13.88 16.45
CA VAL A 448 10.87 13.46 15.24
C VAL A 448 9.62 12.66 15.61
N PHE A 449 8.45 13.07 15.11
CA PHE A 449 7.17 12.38 15.33
C PHE A 449 6.25 12.47 14.11
N GLY A 450 5.14 11.72 14.09
CA GLY A 450 4.32 11.51 12.88
C GLY A 450 3.72 12.75 12.21
N GLN A 451 3.44 13.81 12.97
CA GLN A 451 2.88 15.08 12.44
C GLN A 451 3.94 16.17 12.19
N ASP A 452 5.22 15.83 12.35
CA ASP A 452 6.31 16.80 12.20
C ASP A 452 6.56 17.14 10.72
N ARG A 453 6.33 18.41 10.36
CA ARG A 453 6.59 18.94 9.01
C ARG A 453 8.09 19.06 8.70
N GLN A 454 8.95 19.12 9.72
CA GLN A 454 10.41 19.24 9.54
C GLN A 454 11.13 17.88 9.57
N ARG A 455 10.38 16.77 9.69
CA ARG A 455 10.91 15.40 9.76
C ARG A 455 11.98 15.11 8.72
N GLU A 456 11.73 15.42 7.44
CA GLU A 456 12.66 15.13 6.35
C GLU A 456 13.99 15.89 6.51
N LYS A 457 13.92 17.18 6.87
CA LYS A 457 15.10 18.02 7.14
C LYS A 457 15.89 17.49 8.33
N THR A 458 15.22 17.14 9.44
CA THR A 458 15.87 16.56 10.62
C THR A 458 16.57 15.24 10.29
N MET A 459 15.90 14.35 9.55
CA MET A 459 16.50 13.08 9.13
C MET A 459 17.66 13.25 8.15
N GLN A 460 17.63 14.29 7.31
CA GLN A 460 18.77 14.64 6.46
C GLN A 460 19.96 15.09 7.29
N LEU A 461 19.77 16.03 8.23
CA LEU A 461 20.83 16.48 9.15
C LEU A 461 21.41 15.33 9.97
N PHE A 462 20.56 14.38 10.37
CA PHE A 462 21.00 13.17 11.06
C PHE A 462 21.84 12.28 10.15
N ARG A 463 21.45 12.03 8.90
CA ARG A 463 22.28 11.25 7.95
C ARG A 463 23.63 11.93 7.65
N GLU A 464 23.64 13.27 7.62
CA GLU A 464 24.84 14.09 7.43
C GLU A 464 25.70 14.22 8.70
N ARG A 465 25.35 13.54 9.81
CA ARG A 465 26.03 13.60 11.11
C ARG A 465 26.10 14.98 11.76
N LYS A 466 25.25 15.92 11.33
CA LYS A 466 25.09 17.24 11.97
C LYS A 466 24.30 17.16 13.28
N LEU A 467 23.61 16.04 13.51
CA LEU A 467 22.93 15.71 14.76
C LEU A 467 23.51 14.41 15.32
N GLN A 468 23.76 14.36 16.62
CA GLN A 468 24.22 13.13 17.29
C GLN A 468 23.05 12.28 17.77
N VAL A 469 21.94 12.91 18.15
CA VAL A 469 20.79 12.21 18.74
C VAL A 469 19.49 12.60 18.06
N VAL A 470 18.67 11.61 17.73
CA VAL A 470 17.28 11.82 17.34
C VAL A 470 16.36 11.09 18.31
N VAL A 471 15.50 11.86 18.97
CA VAL A 471 14.44 11.34 19.85
C VAL A 471 13.17 11.20 19.02
N THR A 472 12.57 10.02 19.01
CA THR A 472 11.45 9.74 18.10
C THR A 472 10.42 8.79 18.69
N THR A 473 9.22 8.82 18.16
CA THR A 473 8.21 7.78 18.45
C THR A 473 8.42 6.56 17.55
N THR A 474 7.48 5.61 17.55
CA THR A 474 7.47 4.46 16.63
C THR A 474 7.42 4.84 15.13
N ILE A 475 7.35 6.13 14.80
CA ILE A 475 7.35 6.58 13.40
C ILE A 475 8.61 6.15 12.63
N LEU A 476 9.78 6.09 13.29
CA LEU A 476 11.06 5.70 12.66
C LEU A 476 11.45 4.22 12.89
N GLU A 477 10.56 3.40 13.45
CA GLU A 477 10.85 1.96 13.65
C GLU A 477 11.06 1.24 12.30
N ARG A 478 10.43 1.77 11.24
CA ARG A 478 10.39 1.28 9.86
C ARG A 478 10.84 2.39 8.89
N GLY A 479 11.43 2.01 7.75
CA GLY A 479 11.64 2.95 6.62
C GLY A 479 12.75 4.01 6.68
N VAL A 480 13.73 3.97 7.61
CA VAL A 480 14.93 4.83 7.52
C VAL A 480 16.25 4.10 7.81
N THR A 481 17.22 4.24 6.91
CA THR A 481 18.59 3.78 7.13
C THR A 481 19.45 4.90 7.72
N VAL A 482 20.13 4.62 8.82
CA VAL A 482 21.02 5.56 9.53
C VAL A 482 22.38 4.89 9.72
N PRO A 483 23.49 5.52 9.30
CA PRO A 483 24.83 4.98 9.51
C PRO A 483 25.24 5.09 10.99
N ARG A 484 26.11 4.19 11.45
CA ARG A 484 26.75 4.24 12.78
C ARG A 484 25.80 4.45 13.98
N CYS A 485 24.63 3.84 13.95
CA CYS A 485 23.57 4.12 14.92
C CYS A 485 23.56 3.14 16.10
N HIS A 486 23.44 3.69 17.31
CA HIS A 486 22.99 3.03 18.53
C HIS A 486 21.50 3.25 18.74
N VAL A 487 20.83 2.35 19.45
CA VAL A 487 19.38 2.46 19.71
C VAL A 487 19.07 2.26 21.19
N LEU A 488 18.24 3.14 21.72
CA LEU A 488 17.68 3.00 23.06
C LEU A 488 16.16 3.17 22.99
N VAL A 489 15.42 2.24 23.59
CA VAL A 489 13.97 2.39 23.79
C VAL A 489 13.71 2.81 25.22
N ILE A 490 13.19 4.02 25.42
CA ILE A 490 12.87 4.60 26.72
C ILE A 490 11.37 4.37 26.98
N GLY A 491 11.06 3.71 28.10
CA GLY A 491 9.70 3.26 28.40
C GLY A 491 9.28 2.07 27.53
N ALA A 492 10.19 1.11 27.33
CA ALA A 492 9.95 -0.08 26.53
C ALA A 492 8.84 -1.00 27.09
N ASP A 493 8.34 -0.72 28.30
CA ASP A 493 7.19 -1.36 28.94
C ASP A 493 5.83 -0.83 28.41
N HIS A 494 5.83 0.28 27.66
CA HIS A 494 4.59 0.83 27.13
C HIS A 494 3.98 -0.08 26.04
N PRO A 495 2.65 -0.30 26.00
CA PRO A 495 1.99 -1.19 25.04
C PRO A 495 2.17 -0.87 23.55
N VAL A 496 2.69 0.31 23.22
CA VAL A 496 3.00 0.70 21.83
C VAL A 496 4.24 -0.02 21.30
N PHE A 497 5.13 -0.47 22.19
CA PHE A 497 6.32 -1.22 21.86
C PHE A 497 6.04 -2.72 21.97
N ASP A 498 5.25 -3.23 21.03
CA ASP A 498 5.01 -4.66 20.90
C ASP A 498 6.26 -5.41 20.38
N ARG A 499 6.19 -6.75 20.39
CA ARG A 499 7.31 -7.60 19.95
C ARG A 499 7.80 -7.26 18.54
N PRO A 500 6.93 -7.17 17.50
CA PRO A 500 7.36 -6.77 16.16
C PRO A 500 8.08 -5.43 16.14
N SER A 501 7.55 -4.41 16.81
CA SER A 501 8.13 -3.07 16.85
C SER A 501 9.53 -3.10 17.48
N LEU A 502 9.70 -3.78 18.61
CA LEU A 502 10.99 -3.92 19.29
C LEU A 502 12.05 -4.62 18.42
N ILE A 503 11.69 -5.68 17.70
CA ILE A 503 12.61 -6.38 16.77
C ILE A 503 13.00 -5.46 15.61
N GLN A 504 12.06 -4.69 15.06
CA GLN A 504 12.33 -3.74 13.96
C GLN A 504 13.23 -2.59 14.43
N ILE A 505 12.99 -2.08 15.64
CA ILE A 505 13.81 -1.05 16.29
C ILE A 505 15.24 -1.57 16.52
N ALA A 506 15.41 -2.76 17.10
CA ALA A 506 16.72 -3.39 17.25
C ALA A 506 17.41 -3.59 15.89
N GLY A 507 16.63 -3.92 14.86
CA GLY A 507 17.05 -4.06 13.47
C GLY A 507 17.56 -2.78 12.78
N ARG A 508 17.49 -1.61 13.43
CA ARG A 508 18.08 -0.35 12.94
C ARG A 508 19.59 -0.29 13.19
N VAL A 509 20.07 -1.01 14.20
CA VAL A 509 21.49 -1.02 14.59
C VAL A 509 22.28 -1.99 13.71
N GLY A 510 23.52 -1.62 13.38
CA GLY A 510 24.48 -2.47 12.66
C GLY A 510 24.13 -2.74 11.18
N ARG A 511 23.36 -1.87 10.52
CA ARG A 511 22.94 -2.08 9.11
C ARG A 511 24.09 -1.98 8.09
N SER A 512 25.17 -1.28 8.45
CA SER A 512 26.39 -1.17 7.65
C SER A 512 27.41 -2.19 8.12
N GLY A 513 28.01 -2.96 7.21
CA GLY A 513 29.11 -3.88 7.55
C GLY A 513 30.31 -3.19 8.19
N GLU A 514 30.54 -1.92 7.86
CA GLU A 514 31.64 -1.09 8.37
C GLU A 514 31.52 -0.68 9.84
N TYR A 515 30.33 -0.75 10.44
CA TYR A 515 30.10 -0.29 11.81
C TYR A 515 29.31 -1.31 12.63
N GLN A 516 30.01 -1.96 13.55
CA GLN A 516 29.50 -3.06 14.35
C GLN A 516 29.44 -2.77 15.85
N GLN A 517 29.84 -1.56 16.26
CA GLN A 517 29.86 -1.17 17.68
C GLN A 517 28.51 -0.68 18.19
N GLY A 518 27.46 -0.76 17.38
CA GLY A 518 26.14 -0.29 17.76
C GLY A 518 25.47 -1.19 18.79
N GLU A 519 24.95 -0.59 19.86
CA GLU A 519 24.26 -1.28 20.94
C GLU A 519 22.75 -1.02 20.91
N VAL A 520 21.97 -1.98 21.42
CA VAL A 520 20.52 -1.86 21.60
C VAL A 520 20.19 -2.05 23.08
N ARG A 521 19.51 -1.09 23.68
CA ARG A 521 19.04 -1.17 25.07
C ARG A 521 17.55 -0.88 25.17
N PHE A 522 16.84 -1.64 25.99
CA PHE A 522 15.44 -1.39 26.35
C PHE A 522 15.40 -0.96 27.81
N LEU A 523 15.10 0.32 28.04
CA LEU A 523 14.99 0.93 29.35
C LEU A 523 13.51 1.03 29.73
N ALA A 524 13.13 0.41 30.84
CA ALA A 524 11.72 0.29 31.25
C ALA A 524 11.57 0.29 32.77
N ASN A 525 10.38 0.66 33.28
CA ASN A 525 10.09 0.51 34.72
C ASN A 525 9.96 -0.97 35.12
N GLU A 526 9.45 -1.78 34.19
CA GLU A 526 9.12 -3.19 34.39
C GLU A 526 9.49 -4.01 33.14
N LYS A 527 9.69 -5.32 33.34
CA LYS A 527 9.92 -6.23 32.22
C LYS A 527 8.59 -6.72 31.67
N THR A 528 8.41 -6.65 30.37
CA THR A 528 7.18 -7.12 29.70
C THR A 528 7.42 -8.38 28.88
N GLU A 529 6.34 -9.11 28.60
CA GLU A 529 6.41 -10.28 27.72
C GLU A 529 6.92 -9.91 26.32
N ALA A 530 6.49 -8.76 25.78
CA ALA A 530 6.92 -8.27 24.47
C ALA A 530 8.44 -8.11 24.37
N GLN A 531 9.09 -7.54 25.39
CA GLN A 531 10.54 -7.40 25.47
C GLN A 531 11.25 -8.76 25.50
N ASN A 532 10.77 -9.68 26.34
CA ASN A 532 11.34 -11.00 26.48
C ASN A 532 11.20 -11.82 25.19
N GLN A 533 10.02 -11.77 24.55
CA GLN A 533 9.79 -12.44 23.27
C GLN A 533 10.67 -11.85 22.16
N ALA A 534 10.81 -10.52 22.10
CA ALA A 534 11.68 -9.87 21.11
C ALA A 534 13.15 -10.30 21.26
N LYS A 535 13.66 -10.31 22.51
CA LYS A 535 15.02 -10.79 22.80
C LYS A 535 15.21 -12.26 22.38
N LYS A 536 14.31 -13.14 22.82
CA LYS A 536 14.36 -14.59 22.48
C LYS A 536 14.30 -14.83 20.97
N GLU A 537 13.49 -14.07 20.24
CA GLU A 537 13.36 -14.21 18.78
C GLU A 537 14.63 -13.77 18.06
N ILE A 538 15.27 -12.68 18.49
CA ILE A 538 16.56 -12.24 17.96
C ILE A 538 17.66 -13.28 18.25
N GLU A 539 17.71 -13.81 19.47
CA GLU A 539 18.65 -14.87 19.85
C GLU A 539 18.46 -16.14 19.00
N TRP A 540 17.21 -16.56 18.79
CA TRP A 540 16.88 -17.72 17.94
C TRP A 540 17.28 -17.49 16.47
N LEU A 541 17.01 -16.31 15.91
CA LEU A 541 17.43 -15.95 14.55
C LEU A 541 18.96 -15.98 14.42
N ASN A 542 19.68 -15.44 15.40
CA ASN A 542 21.14 -15.47 15.43
C ASN A 542 21.69 -16.90 15.54
N GLN A 543 21.03 -17.78 16.29
CA GLN A 543 21.40 -19.21 16.35
C GLN A 543 21.15 -19.91 15.00
N LEU A 544 20.04 -19.61 14.34
CA LEU A 544 19.73 -20.17 13.02
C LEU A 544 20.74 -19.70 11.97
N ALA A 545 21.14 -18.42 12.02
CA ALA A 545 22.16 -17.87 11.13
C ALA A 545 23.52 -18.55 11.26
N LYS A 546 23.91 -19.03 12.45
CA LYS A 546 25.16 -19.77 12.67
C LYS A 546 25.17 -21.19 12.06
N ARG A 547 24.00 -21.73 11.68
CA ARG A 547 23.86 -23.08 11.11
C ARG A 547 23.85 -23.08 9.58
N LEU A 548 23.78 -21.89 8.96
CA LEU A 548 23.85 -21.67 7.52
C LEU A 548 25.27 -21.26 7.15
#